data_AF-A0A9E2L451-F1
#
_entry.id   AF-A0A9E2L451-F1
#
_cell.length_a   1.000
_cell.length_b   1.000
_cell.length_c   1.000
_cell.angle_alpha   90.00
_cell.angle_beta   90.00
_cell.angle_gamma   90.00
#
_symmetry.space_group_name_H-M   'P 1'
#
loop_
_entity.id
_entity.type
_entity.pdbx_description
1 polymer ?
#
loop_
_entity_poly.entity_id
_entity_poly.type
_entity_poly.pdbx_seq_one_letter_code
_entity_poly.pdbx_strand_id
1 'polypeptide(L)'
;LTLVLFAVPLFIDRKLGIDIPPGLEAVVLCFIFAAEILGEVDSFYTRIKHWDTMLHTVNGFLMAAVGFALVDIFNRSEKFAFKLSPFFLAVVAFCFSMTIGVLWEFFEFSMDMIFATDMQKDYIIHQINSVKFNPTGLNAVIRIPIKSLIVNGEDWIAKYGGYIDVGLIDTMKDLIVNFIGAVVFSFIGFFYVKTRGKGKIAKQFIPTVKEKTEE
;
A
#
# COMPACT_ATOMS: atom_id res chain seq x y z
N LEU A 1 17.88 -0.29 -3.24
CA LEU A 1 16.48 0.05 -3.49
C LEU A 1 16.22 1.53 -3.22
N THR A 2 16.47 1.99 -1.99
CA THR A 2 16.34 3.37 -1.52
C THR A 2 16.77 4.47 -2.51
N LEU A 3 18.02 4.44 -3.01
CA LEU A 3 18.52 5.45 -3.96
C LEU A 3 17.72 5.48 -5.28
N VAL A 4 17.25 4.32 -5.74
CA VAL A 4 16.41 4.22 -6.94
C VAL A 4 15.06 4.85 -6.68
N LEU A 5 14.42 4.55 -5.54
CA LEU A 5 13.12 5.12 -5.16
C LEU A 5 13.19 6.65 -5.03
N PHE A 6 14.24 7.19 -4.40
CA PHE A 6 14.45 8.63 -4.33
C PHE A 6 14.63 9.30 -5.71
N ALA A 7 15.11 8.56 -6.72
CA ALA A 7 15.27 9.06 -8.07
C ALA A 7 13.98 9.01 -8.91
N VAL A 8 12.94 8.28 -8.47
CA VAL A 8 11.68 8.10 -9.22
C VAL A 8 10.99 9.44 -9.52
N PRO A 9 10.78 10.37 -8.57
CA PRO A 9 10.16 11.66 -8.86
C PRO A 9 10.92 12.45 -9.93
N LEU A 10 12.25 12.51 -9.80
CA LEU A 10 13.13 13.19 -10.76
C LEU A 10 13.06 12.56 -12.16
N PHE A 11 12.98 11.23 -12.22
CA PHE A 11 12.87 10.50 -13.47
C PHE A 11 11.54 10.81 -14.17
N ILE A 12 10.41 10.77 -13.45
CA ILE A 12 9.09 11.11 -13.98
C ILE A 12 9.09 12.55 -14.50
N ASP A 13 9.62 13.49 -13.71
CA ASP A 13 9.63 14.91 -14.05
C ASP A 13 10.44 15.24 -15.32
N ARG A 14 11.63 14.64 -15.46
CA ARG A 14 12.55 14.95 -16.56
C ARG A 14 12.35 14.10 -17.81
N LYS A 15 11.86 12.86 -17.68
CA LYS A 15 11.77 11.92 -18.81
C LYS A 15 10.35 11.75 -19.34
N LEU A 16 9.34 11.91 -18.50
CA LEU A 16 7.94 11.73 -18.92
C LEU A 16 7.23 13.07 -19.19
N GLY A 17 7.88 14.20 -18.90
CA GLY A 17 7.31 15.53 -19.13
C GLY A 17 6.13 15.86 -18.22
N ILE A 18 6.06 15.22 -17.05
CA ILE A 18 5.00 15.40 -16.05
C ILE A 18 5.58 16.18 -14.89
N ASP A 19 5.16 17.43 -14.71
CA ASP A 19 5.54 18.24 -13.56
C ASP A 19 4.87 17.70 -12.30
N ILE A 20 5.69 17.23 -11.35
CA ILE A 20 5.22 16.77 -10.05
C ILE A 20 5.13 17.97 -9.11
N PRO A 21 3.97 18.26 -8.51
CA PRO A 21 3.82 19.40 -7.64
C PRO A 21 4.69 19.25 -6.40
N PRO A 22 5.29 20.34 -5.87
CA PRO A 22 6.19 20.26 -4.73
C PRO A 22 5.60 19.62 -3.48
N GLY A 23 4.29 19.78 -3.25
CA GLY A 23 3.60 19.15 -2.12
C GLY A 23 3.50 17.63 -2.26
N LEU A 24 3.16 17.14 -3.46
CA LEU A 24 3.13 15.71 -3.75
C LEU A 24 4.54 15.10 -3.70
N GLU A 25 5.51 15.78 -4.30
CA GLU A 25 6.91 15.34 -4.27
C GLU A 25 7.43 15.23 -2.83
N ALA A 26 7.25 16.26 -2.01
CA ALA A 26 7.69 16.25 -0.61
C ALA A 26 7.06 15.09 0.17
N VAL A 27 5.77 14.84 -0.02
CA VAL A 27 5.06 13.74 0.66
C VAL A 27 5.60 12.38 0.23
N VAL A 28 5.84 12.17 -1.08
CA VAL A 28 6.44 10.92 -1.59
C VAL A 28 7.85 10.73 -1.03
N LEU A 29 8.69 11.76 -1.04
CA LEU A 29 10.05 11.69 -0.51
C LEU A 29 10.07 11.40 1.01
N CYS A 30 9.19 12.04 1.78
CA CYS A 30 9.04 11.77 3.22
C CYS A 30 8.58 10.33 3.46
N PHE A 31 7.67 9.81 2.64
CA PHE A 31 7.22 8.42 2.73
C PHE A 31 8.37 7.44 2.45
N ILE A 32 9.12 7.65 1.36
CA ILE A 32 10.29 6.82 1.01
C ILE A 32 11.33 6.86 2.14
N PHE A 33 11.60 8.04 2.71
CA PHE A 33 12.51 8.15 3.85
C PHE A 33 12.02 7.34 5.06
N ALA A 34 10.74 7.42 5.38
CA ALA A 34 10.15 6.69 6.51
C ALA A 34 10.18 5.16 6.30
N ALA A 35 9.91 4.68 5.09
CA ALA A 35 9.95 3.26 4.77
C ALA A 35 11.39 2.73 4.69
N GLU A 36 12.24 3.35 3.88
CA GLU A 36 13.55 2.78 3.54
C GLU A 36 14.64 3.14 4.56
N ILE A 37 14.67 4.39 5.04
CA ILE A 37 15.74 4.81 5.96
C ILE A 37 15.37 4.50 7.40
N LEU A 38 14.19 4.94 7.85
CA LEU A 38 13.78 4.68 9.22
C LEU A 38 13.35 3.22 9.40
N GLY A 39 12.53 2.70 8.46
CA GLY A 39 12.02 1.33 8.49
C GLY A 39 13.13 0.29 8.34
N GLU A 40 13.78 0.22 7.19
CA GLU A 40 14.80 -0.80 6.90
C GLU A 40 16.13 -0.51 7.60
N VAL A 41 16.77 0.63 7.32
CA VAL A 41 18.15 0.89 7.79
C VAL A 41 18.24 1.05 9.31
N ASP A 42 17.32 1.80 9.92
CA ASP A 42 17.28 1.96 11.38
C ASP A 42 16.32 0.99 12.08
N SER A 43 15.82 -0.02 11.35
CA SER A 43 15.02 -1.14 11.89
C SER A 43 13.73 -0.72 12.61
N PHE A 44 13.08 0.39 12.23
CA PHE A 44 11.82 0.78 12.85
C PHE A 44 10.71 -0.26 12.66
N TYR A 45 10.75 -1.06 11.58
CA TYR A 45 9.81 -2.15 11.35
C TYR A 45 9.77 -3.17 12.50
N THR A 46 10.89 -3.34 13.23
CA THR A 46 10.97 -4.26 14.37
C THR A 46 10.94 -3.53 15.71
N ARG A 47 11.52 -2.33 15.79
CA ARG A 47 11.65 -1.59 17.06
C ARG A 47 10.40 -0.81 17.44
N ILE A 48 9.65 -0.29 16.47
CA ILE A 48 8.48 0.54 16.73
C ILE A 48 7.22 -0.25 16.40
N LYS A 49 6.46 -0.55 17.44
CA LYS A 49 5.17 -1.23 17.31
C LYS A 49 4.26 -0.42 16.37
N HIS A 50 3.70 -1.08 15.37
CA HIS A 50 2.81 -0.52 14.36
C HIS A 50 3.45 0.40 13.31
N TRP A 51 4.78 0.50 13.22
CA TRP A 51 5.44 1.33 12.20
C TRP A 51 4.99 0.97 10.79
N ASP A 52 5.11 -0.31 10.49
CA ASP A 52 4.61 -0.95 9.28
C ASP A 52 3.13 -0.59 8.99
N THR A 53 2.25 -0.90 9.96
CA THR A 53 0.81 -0.63 9.87
C THR A 53 0.50 0.85 9.57
N MET A 54 1.25 1.78 10.18
CA MET A 54 1.09 3.20 9.93
C MET A 54 1.48 3.57 8.50
N LEU A 55 2.61 3.04 8.00
CA LEU A 55 3.04 3.29 6.63
C LEU A 55 2.03 2.75 5.63
N HIS A 56 1.51 1.54 5.79
CA HIS A 56 0.48 1.01 4.89
C HIS A 56 -0.81 1.83 4.93
N THR A 57 -1.23 2.31 6.10
CA THR A 57 -2.40 3.20 6.21
C THR A 57 -2.18 4.52 5.48
N VAL A 58 -1.01 5.14 5.67
CA VAL A 58 -0.64 6.39 5.00
C VAL A 58 -0.53 6.17 3.50
N ASN A 59 0.08 5.07 3.05
CA ASN A 59 0.19 4.71 1.64
C ASN A 59 -1.19 4.59 1.00
N GLY A 60 -2.13 3.89 1.65
CA GLY A 60 -3.50 3.76 1.15
C GLY A 60 -4.19 5.11 0.95
N PHE A 61 -3.99 6.04 1.88
CA PHE A 61 -4.49 7.41 1.75
C PHE A 61 -3.81 8.18 0.61
N LEU A 62 -2.49 8.14 0.53
CA LEU A 62 -1.69 8.88 -0.45
C LEU A 62 -1.94 8.38 -1.88
N MET A 63 -1.98 7.07 -2.09
CA MET A 63 -2.23 6.49 -3.41
C MET A 63 -3.65 6.77 -3.88
N ALA A 64 -4.62 6.84 -2.97
CA ALA A 64 -5.96 7.30 -3.32
C ALA A 64 -5.94 8.79 -3.72
N ALA A 65 -5.15 9.62 -3.06
CA ALA A 65 -4.96 11.02 -3.44
C ALA A 65 -4.34 11.20 -4.83
N VAL A 66 -3.31 10.42 -5.12
CA VAL A 66 -2.66 10.40 -6.45
C VAL A 66 -3.65 9.92 -7.52
N GLY A 67 -4.31 8.79 -7.30
CA GLY A 67 -5.30 8.25 -8.24
C GLY A 67 -6.45 9.22 -8.49
N PHE A 68 -6.95 9.87 -7.44
CA PHE A 68 -7.95 10.93 -7.57
C PHE A 68 -7.45 12.11 -8.41
N ALA A 69 -6.25 12.62 -8.11
CA ALA A 69 -5.66 13.75 -8.82
C ALA A 69 -5.49 13.46 -10.32
N LEU A 70 -4.99 12.26 -10.66
CA LEU A 70 -4.83 11.81 -12.05
C LEU A 70 -6.16 11.85 -12.81
N VAL A 71 -7.23 11.30 -12.23
CA VAL A 71 -8.54 11.26 -12.90
C VAL A 71 -9.21 12.63 -12.92
N ASP A 72 -9.07 13.44 -11.87
CA ASP A 72 -9.62 14.80 -11.82
C ASP A 72 -8.98 15.72 -12.87
N ILE A 73 -7.68 15.54 -13.20
CA ILE A 73 -7.02 16.24 -14.32
C ILE A 73 -7.75 15.95 -15.64
N PHE A 74 -7.94 14.67 -15.95
CA PHE A 74 -8.66 14.28 -17.17
C PHE A 74 -10.10 14.79 -17.16
N ASN A 75 -10.75 14.78 -16.00
CA ASN A 75 -12.13 15.23 -15.84
C ASN A 75 -12.32 16.76 -16.01
N ARG A 76 -11.26 17.54 -15.79
CA ARG A 76 -11.25 19.00 -15.97
C ARG A 76 -10.83 19.44 -17.36
N SER A 77 -10.23 18.54 -18.16
CA SER A 77 -9.81 18.84 -19.52
C SER A 77 -11.02 18.99 -20.44
N GLU A 78 -11.11 20.11 -21.16
CA GLU A 78 -12.17 20.36 -22.14
C GLU A 78 -12.10 19.42 -23.36
N LYS A 79 -10.98 18.69 -23.53
CA LYS A 79 -10.83 17.67 -24.58
C LYS A 79 -11.63 16.40 -24.31
N PHE A 80 -12.12 16.19 -23.09
CA PHE A 80 -12.95 15.03 -22.75
C PHE A 80 -14.44 15.36 -22.83
N ALA A 81 -15.18 14.57 -23.61
CA ALA A 81 -16.61 14.77 -23.86
C ALA A 81 -17.52 14.53 -22.64
N PHE A 82 -17.02 13.86 -21.59
CA PHE A 82 -17.82 13.46 -20.44
C PHE A 82 -17.14 13.86 -19.13
N LYS A 83 -17.92 14.50 -18.23
CA LYS A 83 -17.52 14.77 -16.86
C LYS A 83 -18.02 13.65 -15.94
N LEU A 84 -17.10 12.95 -15.31
CA LEU A 84 -17.34 11.91 -14.31
C LEU A 84 -18.00 12.50 -13.06
N SER A 85 -18.89 11.72 -12.45
CA SER A 85 -19.56 12.09 -11.21
C SER A 85 -18.57 12.07 -10.03
N PRO A 86 -18.81 12.87 -8.96
CA PRO A 86 -17.99 12.83 -7.74
C PRO A 86 -17.85 11.43 -7.15
N PHE A 87 -18.92 10.63 -7.22
CA PHE A 87 -18.92 9.25 -6.73
C PHE A 87 -17.98 8.37 -7.55
N PHE A 88 -18.03 8.46 -8.87
CA PHE A 88 -17.17 7.66 -9.74
C PHE A 88 -15.69 8.01 -9.54
N LEU A 89 -15.35 9.30 -9.39
CA LEU A 89 -13.99 9.73 -9.07
C LEU A 89 -13.48 9.11 -7.76
N ALA A 90 -14.31 9.09 -6.72
CA ALA A 90 -13.95 8.48 -5.44
C ALA A 90 -13.72 6.96 -5.55
N VAL A 91 -14.56 6.26 -6.31
CA VAL A 91 -14.40 4.82 -6.55
C VAL A 91 -13.10 4.54 -7.32
N VAL A 92 -12.80 5.30 -8.38
CA VAL A 92 -11.56 5.09 -9.13
C VAL A 92 -10.33 5.38 -8.27
N ALA A 93 -10.35 6.44 -7.46
CA ALA A 93 -9.29 6.75 -6.50
C ALA A 93 -9.04 5.59 -5.51
N PHE A 94 -10.12 5.06 -4.92
CA PHE A 94 -10.07 3.90 -4.04
C PHE A 94 -9.47 2.68 -4.75
N CYS A 95 -9.98 2.32 -5.93
CA CYS A 95 -9.50 1.16 -6.70
C CYS A 95 -8.03 1.30 -7.09
N PHE A 96 -7.61 2.51 -7.49
CA PHE A 96 -6.21 2.80 -7.80
C PHE A 96 -5.32 2.52 -6.59
N SER A 97 -5.69 3.05 -5.42
CA SER A 97 -4.95 2.81 -4.17
C SER A 97 -4.84 1.34 -3.81
N MET A 98 -5.96 0.61 -3.85
CA MET A 98 -5.95 -0.83 -3.55
C MET A 98 -5.11 -1.63 -4.56
N THR A 99 -5.07 -1.22 -5.82
CA THR A 99 -4.23 -1.86 -6.83
C THR A 99 -2.75 -1.69 -6.49
N ILE A 100 -2.32 -0.49 -6.10
CA ILE A 100 -0.93 -0.26 -5.68
C ILE A 100 -0.60 -1.07 -4.42
N GLY A 101 -1.52 -1.13 -3.44
CA GLY A 101 -1.34 -1.97 -2.25
C GLY A 101 -1.10 -3.44 -2.60
N VAL A 102 -1.94 -4.03 -3.47
CA VAL A 102 -1.76 -5.43 -3.93
C VAL A 102 -0.45 -5.63 -4.68
N LEU A 103 -0.03 -4.68 -5.53
CA LEU A 103 1.24 -4.76 -6.23
C LEU A 103 2.45 -4.76 -5.27
N TRP A 104 2.33 -4.05 -4.15
CA TRP A 104 3.34 -4.08 -3.10
C TRP A 104 3.41 -5.45 -2.42
N GLU A 105 2.27 -6.03 -2.03
CA GLU A 105 2.24 -7.40 -1.47
C GLU A 105 2.83 -8.45 -2.43
N PHE A 106 2.58 -8.30 -3.74
CA PHE A 106 3.20 -9.17 -4.74
C PHE A 106 4.72 -9.00 -4.80
N PHE A 107 5.22 -7.79 -4.59
CA PHE A 107 6.64 -7.53 -4.53
C PHE A 107 7.26 -8.18 -3.29
N GLU A 108 6.68 -7.99 -2.10
CA GLU A 108 7.16 -8.60 -0.85
C GLU A 108 7.19 -10.12 -0.94
N PHE A 109 6.08 -10.74 -1.35
CA PHE A 109 6.02 -12.18 -1.56
C PHE A 109 7.07 -12.68 -2.57
N SER A 110 7.27 -11.95 -3.66
CA SER A 110 8.29 -12.31 -4.66
C SER A 110 9.70 -12.22 -4.09
N MET A 111 9.97 -11.21 -3.26
CA MET A 111 11.27 -11.05 -2.61
C MET A 111 11.55 -12.18 -1.62
N ASP A 112 10.56 -12.53 -0.81
CA ASP A 112 10.68 -13.60 0.18
C ASP A 112 10.89 -14.96 -0.50
N MET A 113 10.18 -15.23 -1.60
CA MET A 113 10.29 -16.51 -2.31
C MET A 113 11.52 -16.64 -3.21
N ILE A 114 11.96 -15.56 -3.88
CA ILE A 114 13.03 -15.62 -4.88
C ILE A 114 14.38 -15.29 -4.27
N PHE A 115 14.41 -14.30 -3.37
CA PHE A 115 15.63 -13.77 -2.77
C PHE A 115 15.82 -14.18 -1.31
N ALA A 116 14.90 -14.97 -0.75
CA ALA A 116 14.93 -15.45 0.64
C ALA A 116 15.05 -14.31 1.66
N THR A 117 14.31 -13.24 1.43
CA THR A 117 14.13 -12.14 2.38
C THR A 117 13.00 -12.45 3.38
N ASP A 118 12.73 -11.49 4.27
CA ASP A 118 11.66 -11.53 5.28
C ASP A 118 10.90 -10.19 5.26
N MET A 119 10.34 -9.85 4.10
CA MET A 119 9.57 -8.63 3.91
C MET A 119 8.21 -8.75 4.59
N GLN A 120 7.48 -9.84 4.35
CA GLN A 120 6.22 -10.13 5.04
C GLN A 120 6.49 -10.61 6.47
N LYS A 121 5.99 -9.90 7.48
CA LYS A 121 6.34 -10.14 8.88
C LYS A 121 5.63 -11.34 9.50
N ASP A 122 6.34 -11.96 10.42
CA ASP A 122 5.90 -13.16 11.12
C ASP A 122 4.79 -12.91 12.15
N TYR A 123 3.79 -13.79 12.17
CA TYR A 123 2.76 -13.86 13.20
C TYR A 123 2.79 -15.18 13.95
N ILE A 124 2.56 -15.13 15.27
CA ILE A 124 2.45 -16.34 16.08
C ILE A 124 0.99 -16.81 16.10
N ILE A 125 0.75 -18.02 15.63
CA ILE A 125 -0.55 -18.71 15.72
C ILE A 125 -0.45 -20.01 16.52
N HIS A 126 -1.55 -20.40 17.13
CA HIS A 126 -1.62 -21.59 18.00
C HIS A 126 -2.59 -22.66 17.50
N GLN A 127 -3.21 -22.44 16.34
CA GLN A 127 -4.22 -23.34 15.79
C GLN A 127 -4.21 -23.27 14.26
N ILE A 128 -4.29 -24.43 13.61
CA ILE A 128 -4.50 -24.51 12.16
C ILE A 128 -5.99 -24.76 11.91
N ASN A 129 -6.58 -23.92 11.07
CA ASN A 129 -7.96 -24.05 10.61
C ASN A 129 -7.93 -24.40 9.12
N SER A 130 -8.26 -25.65 8.76
CA SER A 130 -8.18 -26.07 7.35
C SER A 130 -9.26 -27.09 6.99
N VAL A 131 -9.76 -26.97 5.77
CA VAL A 131 -10.63 -27.99 5.14
C VAL A 131 -9.84 -29.21 4.69
N LYS A 132 -8.52 -29.08 4.50
CA LYS A 132 -7.64 -30.17 4.07
C LYS A 132 -7.63 -31.36 5.03
N PHE A 133 -7.89 -31.11 6.31
CA PHE A 133 -7.93 -32.16 7.33
C PHE A 133 -9.29 -32.86 7.43
N ASN A 134 -10.28 -32.45 6.63
CA ASN A 134 -11.59 -33.07 6.66
C ASN A 134 -11.53 -34.46 5.97
N PRO A 135 -11.72 -35.57 6.71
CA PRO A 135 -11.58 -36.92 6.16
C PRO A 135 -12.67 -37.28 5.14
N THR A 136 -13.77 -36.51 5.11
CA THR A 136 -14.89 -36.73 4.19
C THR A 136 -14.74 -35.98 2.86
N GLY A 137 -13.71 -35.14 2.72
CA GLY A 137 -13.53 -34.28 1.54
C GLY A 137 -14.54 -33.12 1.42
N LEU A 138 -15.39 -32.92 2.43
CA LEU A 138 -16.36 -31.83 2.46
C LEU A 138 -15.69 -30.47 2.75
N ASN A 139 -16.32 -29.40 2.28
CA ASN A 139 -15.93 -28.02 2.58
C ASN A 139 -16.36 -27.59 4.01
N ALA A 140 -15.94 -28.35 5.01
CA ALA A 140 -16.16 -28.06 6.43
C ALA A 140 -14.81 -28.02 7.15
N VAL A 141 -14.58 -26.91 7.87
CA VAL A 141 -13.30 -26.60 8.53
C VAL A 141 -13.07 -27.52 9.72
N ILE A 142 -11.89 -28.11 9.78
CA ILE A 142 -11.37 -28.78 10.98
C ILE A 142 -10.36 -27.86 11.65
N ARG A 143 -10.46 -27.76 12.99
CA ARG A 143 -9.62 -26.91 13.83
C ARG A 143 -8.68 -27.79 14.65
N ILE A 144 -7.37 -27.61 14.47
CA ILE A 144 -6.35 -28.42 15.14
C ILE A 144 -5.43 -27.50 15.93
N PRO A 145 -5.43 -27.57 17.28
CA PRO A 145 -4.46 -26.86 18.10
C PRO A 145 -3.05 -27.37 17.83
N ILE A 146 -2.10 -26.43 17.72
CA ILE A 146 -0.69 -26.75 17.53
C ILE A 146 -0.09 -26.97 18.91
N LYS A 147 0.24 -28.23 19.21
CA LYS A 147 0.78 -28.61 20.53
C LYS A 147 2.30 -28.71 20.57
N SER A 148 2.93 -28.97 19.44
CA SER A 148 4.37 -29.09 19.29
C SER A 148 4.79 -28.84 17.84
N LEU A 149 5.99 -28.30 17.65
CA LEU A 149 6.61 -28.06 16.35
C LEU A 149 8.11 -28.34 16.51
N ILE A 150 8.58 -29.46 15.97
CA ILE A 150 9.98 -29.85 16.09
C ILE A 150 10.70 -29.51 14.78
N VAL A 151 11.64 -28.58 14.83
CA VAL A 151 12.50 -28.22 13.69
C VAL A 151 13.94 -28.49 14.09
N ASN A 152 14.61 -29.36 13.34
CA ASN A 152 15.98 -29.79 13.63
C ASN A 152 16.18 -30.30 15.08
N GLY A 153 15.17 -30.95 15.65
CA GLY A 153 15.20 -31.49 17.01
C GLY A 153 14.84 -30.50 18.12
N GLU A 154 14.57 -29.23 17.79
CA GLU A 154 14.20 -28.20 18.75
C GLU A 154 12.68 -27.95 18.74
N ASP A 155 12.07 -27.85 19.93
CA ASP A 155 10.66 -27.48 20.06
C ASP A 155 10.49 -25.97 19.92
N TRP A 156 10.02 -25.56 18.75
CA TRP A 156 9.80 -24.17 18.40
C TRP A 156 8.60 -23.55 19.12
N ILE A 157 7.63 -24.36 19.57
CA ILE A 157 6.52 -23.84 20.37
C ILE A 157 7.05 -23.39 21.73
N ALA A 158 7.94 -24.17 22.35
CA ALA A 158 8.57 -23.79 23.61
C ALA A 158 9.49 -22.56 23.47
N LYS A 159 10.16 -22.42 22.31
CA LYS A 159 11.13 -21.35 22.05
C LYS A 159 10.49 -20.02 21.65
N TYR A 160 9.52 -20.05 20.74
CA TYR A 160 8.92 -18.85 20.13
C TYR A 160 7.48 -18.62 20.59
N GLY A 161 6.91 -19.53 21.37
CA GLY A 161 5.56 -19.42 21.93
C GLY A 161 4.45 -19.98 21.03
N GLY A 162 4.70 -20.26 19.75
CA GLY A 162 3.71 -20.83 18.83
C GLY A 162 4.28 -21.12 17.45
N TYR A 163 3.40 -21.44 16.50
CA TYR A 163 3.77 -21.61 15.10
C TYR A 163 3.91 -20.23 14.44
N ILE A 164 4.97 -20.09 13.65
CA ILE A 164 5.27 -18.87 12.92
C ILE A 164 4.56 -18.92 11.57
N ASP A 165 3.51 -18.11 11.42
CA ASP A 165 2.86 -17.82 10.15
C ASP A 165 3.68 -16.79 9.39
N VAL A 166 4.32 -17.25 8.31
CA VAL A 166 5.22 -16.44 7.48
C VAL A 166 4.36 -15.65 6.49
N GLY A 167 3.95 -14.47 6.91
CA GLY A 167 3.47 -13.40 6.03
C GLY A 167 1.97 -13.36 5.68
N LEU A 168 1.18 -14.43 5.84
CA LEU A 168 -0.24 -14.39 5.46
C LEU A 168 -1.04 -13.36 6.30
N ILE A 169 -0.91 -13.42 7.62
CA ILE A 169 -1.61 -12.46 8.49
C ILE A 169 -1.11 -11.03 8.26
N ASP A 170 0.19 -10.86 8.00
CA ASP A 170 0.77 -9.54 7.74
C ASP A 170 0.23 -8.92 6.47
N THR A 171 0.34 -9.62 5.33
CA THR A 171 -0.21 -9.20 4.06
C THR A 171 -1.69 -8.83 4.14
N MET A 172 -2.48 -9.65 4.84
CA MET A 172 -3.90 -9.34 5.00
C MET A 172 -4.13 -8.11 5.87
N LYS A 173 -3.37 -7.94 6.96
CA LYS A 173 -3.42 -6.74 7.81
C LYS A 173 -3.06 -5.50 7.00
N ASP A 174 -2.03 -5.57 6.18
CA ASP A 174 -1.48 -4.43 5.44
C ASP A 174 -2.43 -3.98 4.35
N LEU A 175 -3.04 -4.93 3.62
CA LEU A 175 -4.15 -4.64 2.70
C LEU A 175 -5.36 -4.04 3.42
N ILE A 176 -5.70 -4.49 4.62
CA ILE A 176 -6.83 -3.95 5.40
C ILE A 176 -6.56 -2.50 5.84
N VAL A 177 -5.37 -2.20 6.35
CA VAL A 177 -5.08 -0.85 6.81
C VAL A 177 -4.84 0.12 5.65
N ASN A 178 -4.29 -0.36 4.53
CA ASN A 178 -4.28 0.38 3.27
C ASN A 178 -5.71 0.68 2.78
N PHE A 179 -6.63 -0.29 2.85
CA PHE A 179 -8.03 -0.10 2.54
C PHE A 179 -8.67 1.01 3.38
N ILE A 180 -8.40 1.04 4.70
CA ILE A 180 -8.92 2.09 5.59
C ILE A 180 -8.43 3.46 5.13
N GLY A 181 -7.13 3.61 4.87
CA GLY A 181 -6.55 4.86 4.36
C GLY A 181 -7.19 5.31 3.05
N ALA A 182 -7.37 4.38 2.11
CA ALA A 182 -7.98 4.63 0.81
C ALA A 182 -9.45 5.07 0.92
N VAL A 183 -10.23 4.44 1.80
CA VAL A 183 -11.64 4.81 2.06
C VAL A 183 -11.73 6.21 2.66
N VAL A 184 -10.90 6.53 3.65
CA VAL A 184 -10.87 7.85 4.28
C VAL A 184 -10.60 8.93 3.24
N PHE A 185 -9.57 8.76 2.40
CA PHE A 185 -9.28 9.72 1.35
C PHE A 185 -10.45 9.82 0.35
N SER A 186 -10.97 8.70 -0.13
CA SER A 186 -12.01 8.68 -1.15
C SER A 186 -13.29 9.38 -0.70
N PHE A 187 -13.63 9.27 0.60
CA PHE A 187 -14.72 10.03 1.22
C PHE A 187 -14.42 11.54 1.18
N ILE A 188 -13.22 11.97 1.57
CA ILE A 188 -12.81 13.38 1.51
C ILE A 188 -12.85 13.90 0.06
N GLY A 189 -12.30 13.15 -0.89
CA GLY A 189 -12.29 13.47 -2.32
C GLY A 189 -13.69 13.64 -2.90
N PHE A 190 -14.63 12.78 -2.52
CA PHE A 190 -16.04 12.89 -2.91
C PHE A 190 -16.64 14.25 -2.53
N PHE A 191 -16.47 14.68 -1.26
CA PHE A 191 -17.01 15.96 -0.79
C PHE A 191 -16.26 17.16 -1.41
N TYR A 192 -14.96 17.03 -1.66
CA TYR A 192 -14.17 18.06 -2.34
C TYR A 192 -14.72 18.38 -3.75
N VAL A 193 -15.05 17.37 -4.56
CA VAL A 193 -15.65 17.59 -5.90
C VAL A 193 -17.07 18.11 -5.78
N LYS A 194 -17.87 17.53 -4.87
CA LYS A 194 -19.27 17.93 -4.67
C LYS A 194 -19.43 19.41 -4.30
N THR A 195 -18.45 19.97 -3.58
CA THR A 195 -18.40 21.38 -3.18
C THR A 195 -17.68 22.29 -4.20
N ARG A 196 -17.32 21.76 -5.38
CA ARG A 196 -16.60 22.47 -6.46
C ARG A 196 -15.28 23.11 -6.04
N GLY A 197 -14.52 22.47 -5.14
CA GLY A 197 -13.07 22.66 -5.04
C GLY A 197 -12.53 24.10 -5.01
N LYS A 198 -13.20 25.04 -4.31
CA LYS A 198 -12.72 26.44 -4.13
C LYS A 198 -11.50 26.55 -3.20
N GLY A 199 -10.51 25.65 -3.30
CA GLY A 199 -9.35 25.58 -2.42
C GLY A 199 -8.02 25.66 -3.19
N LYS A 200 -7.12 26.55 -2.76
CA LYS A 200 -5.76 26.70 -3.31
C LYS A 200 -4.86 25.46 -3.07
N ILE A 201 -5.22 24.62 -2.09
CA ILE A 201 -4.44 23.45 -1.64
C ILE A 201 -4.31 22.39 -2.75
N ALA A 202 -5.35 22.18 -3.55
CA ALA A 202 -5.33 21.14 -4.58
C ALA A 202 -4.21 21.31 -5.62
N LYS A 203 -3.81 22.57 -5.91
CA LYS A 203 -2.70 22.85 -6.84
C LYS A 203 -1.34 22.32 -6.34
N GLN A 204 -1.18 22.10 -5.04
CA GLN A 204 0.06 21.56 -4.47
C GLN A 204 0.18 20.04 -4.61
N PHE A 205 -0.86 19.35 -5.09
CA PHE A 205 -0.92 17.89 -5.16
C PHE A 205 -1.33 17.33 -6.53
N ILE A 206 -1.69 18.19 -7.49
CA ILE A 206 -2.17 17.78 -8.82
C ILE A 206 -1.05 17.88 -9.87
N PRO A 207 -0.53 16.77 -10.42
CA PRO A 207 0.45 16.80 -11.51
C PRO A 207 -0.06 17.48 -12.77
N THR A 208 0.86 18.08 -13.53
CA THR A 208 0.53 18.73 -14.81
C THR A 208 1.50 18.32 -15.89
N VAL A 209 1.01 18.14 -17.12
CA VAL A 209 1.89 17.91 -18.27
C VAL A 209 2.59 19.23 -18.60
N LYS A 210 3.92 19.22 -18.71
CA LYS A 210 4.69 20.40 -19.14
C LYS A 210 4.27 20.75 -20.57
N GLU A 211 3.85 22.00 -20.78
CA GLU A 211 3.64 22.48 -22.14
C GLU A 211 4.97 22.37 -22.89
N LYS A 212 4.94 21.76 -24.09
CA LYS A 212 6.11 21.78 -24.96
C LYS A 212 6.40 23.24 -25.24
N THR A 213 7.52 23.73 -24.72
CA THR A 213 8.09 24.98 -25.18
C THR A 213 8.38 24.74 -26.65
N GLU A 214 7.62 25.40 -27.53
CA GLU A 214 7.98 25.49 -28.95
C GLU A 214 9.33 26.22 -28.97
N GLU A 215 10.41 25.47 -29.20
CA GLU A 215 11.70 26.02 -29.62
C GLU A 215 11.66 26.34 -31.12
#